data_AF-A0A4Z2B5Y1-F1
#
_entry.id   AF-A0A4Z2B5Y1-F1
#
_cell.length_a   1.000
_cell.length_b   1.000
_cell.length_c   1.000
_cell.angle_alpha   90.00
_cell.angle_beta   90.00
_cell.angle_gamma   90.00
#
_symmetry.space_group_name_H-M   'P 1'
#
loop_
_entity.id
_entity.type
_entity.pdbx_description
1 polymer ?
#
loop_
_entity_poly.entity_id
_entity_poly.type
_entity_poly.pdbx_seq_one_letter_code
_entity_poly.pdbx_strand_id
1 'polypeptide(L)'
;MLLCESNCSTSAVQQSSVGKPASLTEAYSVYDDEIGYCPGQSFLAAVLLLHMPEEQAFCVLVKIMYDYGLRALYRNNFEDLHCKFYQLERLMQEQLQDLWSHFQALNLEAHMYASQWFLTLFTAKFPLCMVFHITDLLLCEGMNIIFNVALALLKTSKEDLLQADFEGALKFFRVQLPKRYRAAENARRLMEQACNIKVPTKKLKKFEKEYQTLRESQLQQEDPIDRYQLKEVFRRELEKAELEIKKTAAIIVEYKQICSQLSTRLEKQQAATKEELDIVR
;
A
#
# COMPACT_ATOMS: atom_id res chain seq x y z
N MET A 1 13.17 -17.71 3.02
CA MET A 1 12.52 -19.01 2.77
C MET A 1 11.59 -19.33 3.94
N LEU A 2 10.82 -18.35 4.41
CA LEU A 2 9.94 -18.48 5.58
C LEU A 2 8.47 -18.64 5.15
N LEU A 3 8.08 -18.04 4.03
CA LEU A 3 6.69 -18.03 3.53
C LEU A 3 6.53 -18.79 2.19
N CYS A 4 7.61 -19.01 1.44
CA CYS A 4 7.55 -19.57 0.08
C CYS A 4 7.28 -21.08 -0.05
N GLU A 5 7.17 -21.83 1.04
CA GLU A 5 6.87 -23.28 0.98
C GLU A 5 5.36 -23.58 0.85
N SER A 6 4.50 -22.56 0.86
CA SER A 6 3.05 -22.72 0.79
C SER A 6 2.55 -22.82 -0.66
N ASN A 7 1.86 -23.93 -0.99
CA ASN A 7 1.32 -24.18 -2.34
C ASN A 7 0.45 -23.01 -2.85
N CYS A 8 0.82 -22.52 -4.02
CA CYS A 8 0.24 -21.37 -4.69
C CYS A 8 -1.12 -21.70 -5.34
N SER A 9 -2.17 -21.87 -4.55
CA SER A 9 -3.56 -21.94 -5.05
C SER A 9 -4.33 -20.68 -4.66
N THR A 10 -4.51 -19.79 -5.64
CA THR A 10 -5.29 -18.54 -5.58
C THR A 10 -6.73 -18.70 -5.12
N SER A 11 -7.26 -19.92 -5.11
CA SER A 11 -8.62 -20.28 -4.67
C SER A 11 -8.81 -20.29 -3.15
N ALA A 12 -7.75 -20.39 -2.34
CA ALA A 12 -7.88 -20.44 -0.88
C ALA A 12 -8.22 -19.08 -0.23
N VAL A 13 -7.90 -17.97 -0.90
CA VAL A 13 -8.13 -16.61 -0.39
C VAL A 13 -9.61 -16.24 -0.36
N GLN A 14 -10.45 -16.93 -1.15
CA GLN A 14 -11.86 -16.56 -1.35
C GLN A 14 -12.87 -17.34 -0.51
N GLN A 15 -12.49 -18.42 0.18
CA GLN A 15 -13.48 -19.33 0.78
C GLN A 15 -13.41 -19.52 2.31
N SER A 16 -12.44 -18.95 3.05
CA SER A 16 -12.36 -19.18 4.52
C SER A 16 -12.10 -17.97 5.42
N SER A 17 -12.10 -16.73 4.92
CA SER A 17 -11.53 -15.59 5.65
C SER A 17 -12.25 -14.25 5.49
N VAL A 18 -13.58 -14.26 5.38
CA VAL A 18 -14.36 -13.01 5.49
C VAL A 18 -14.46 -12.64 6.97
N GLY A 19 -13.48 -11.87 7.49
CA GLY A 19 -13.53 -11.28 8.84
C GLY A 19 -12.18 -11.19 9.59
N LYS A 20 -11.27 -12.13 9.38
CA LYS A 20 -9.98 -12.17 10.13
C LYS A 20 -9.02 -11.01 9.85
N PRO A 21 -8.81 -10.58 8.58
CA PRO A 21 -7.93 -9.44 8.32
C PRO A 21 -8.46 -8.14 8.92
N ALA A 22 -9.79 -7.96 8.98
CA ALA A 22 -10.43 -6.79 9.57
C ALA A 22 -10.19 -6.73 11.09
N SER A 23 -10.42 -7.84 11.81
CA SER A 23 -10.12 -7.99 13.25
C SER A 23 -8.68 -7.61 13.58
N LEU A 24 -7.72 -8.09 12.79
CA LEU A 24 -6.30 -7.83 13.03
C LEU A 24 -5.92 -6.36 12.79
N THR A 25 -6.46 -5.74 11.74
CA THR A 25 -6.24 -4.30 11.48
C THR A 25 -6.97 -3.40 12.46
N GLU A 26 -8.13 -3.82 12.96
CA GLU A 26 -8.85 -3.11 14.02
C GLU A 26 -8.05 -3.17 15.33
N ALA A 27 -7.55 -4.34 15.71
CA ALA A 27 -6.65 -4.50 16.85
C ALA A 27 -5.40 -3.61 16.72
N TYR A 28 -4.79 -3.54 15.52
CA TYR A 28 -3.65 -2.67 15.28
C TYR A 28 -4.04 -1.19 15.42
N SER A 29 -5.19 -0.77 14.92
CA SER A 29 -5.64 0.63 14.98
C SER A 29 -5.86 1.13 16.41
N VAL A 30 -6.15 0.23 17.35
CA VAL A 30 -6.22 0.53 18.79
C VAL A 30 -4.84 0.50 19.43
N TYR A 31 -3.93 -0.35 18.94
CA TYR A 31 -2.57 -0.48 19.44
C TYR A 31 -1.68 0.72 19.10
N ASP A 32 -1.77 1.23 17.87
CA ASP A 32 -1.01 2.39 17.39
C ASP A 32 -1.93 3.62 17.33
N ASP A 33 -2.04 4.35 18.44
CA ASP A 33 -2.91 5.51 18.61
C ASP A 33 -2.46 6.76 17.82
N GLU A 34 -1.18 6.82 17.42
CA GLU A 34 -0.60 7.93 16.67
C GLU A 34 -1.05 7.93 15.20
N ILE A 35 -1.00 6.78 14.53
CA ILE A 35 -1.35 6.66 13.09
C ILE A 35 -2.60 5.84 12.82
N GLY A 36 -3.05 5.01 13.76
CA GLY A 36 -4.22 4.15 13.64
C GLY A 36 -4.16 3.20 12.44
N TYR A 37 -5.33 2.97 11.82
CA TYR A 37 -5.44 2.15 10.62
C TYR A 37 -4.88 2.86 9.39
N CYS A 38 -3.91 2.23 8.74
CA CYS A 38 -3.28 2.76 7.54
C CYS A 38 -3.92 2.18 6.26
N PRO A 39 -4.20 3.01 5.23
CA PRO A 39 -4.71 2.53 3.95
C PRO A 39 -3.80 1.47 3.32
N GLY A 40 -4.36 0.28 3.08
CA GLY A 40 -3.64 -0.84 2.47
C GLY A 40 -2.98 -1.80 3.46
N GLN A 41 -3.03 -1.52 4.77
CA GLN A 41 -2.53 -2.41 5.82
C GLN A 41 -3.26 -3.77 5.85
N SER A 42 -4.52 -3.81 5.45
CA SER A 42 -5.32 -5.04 5.35
C SER A 42 -4.75 -6.06 4.36
N PHE A 43 -4.09 -5.61 3.29
CA PHE A 43 -3.41 -6.52 2.34
C PHE A 43 -2.20 -7.19 2.98
N LEU A 44 -1.40 -6.43 3.73
CA LEU A 44 -0.26 -6.97 4.48
C LEU A 44 -0.73 -7.94 5.58
N ALA A 45 -1.76 -7.57 6.34
CA ALA A 45 -2.38 -8.44 7.34
C ALA A 45 -2.87 -9.75 6.74
N ALA A 46 -3.54 -9.70 5.58
CA ALA A 46 -3.99 -10.88 4.87
C ALA A 46 -2.83 -11.79 4.44
N VAL A 47 -1.73 -11.22 3.93
CA VAL A 47 -0.52 -11.99 3.55
C VAL A 47 0.08 -12.74 4.75
N LEU A 48 0.14 -12.10 5.91
CA LEU A 48 0.64 -12.74 7.13
C LEU A 48 -0.31 -13.87 7.59
N LEU A 49 -1.62 -13.61 7.60
CA LEU A 49 -2.64 -14.59 8.00
C LEU A 49 -2.70 -15.84 7.10
N LEU A 50 -2.18 -15.77 5.87
CA LEU A 50 -2.05 -16.94 5.01
C LEU A 50 -0.98 -17.94 5.50
N HIS A 51 -0.05 -17.50 6.35
CA HIS A 51 1.12 -18.28 6.75
C HIS A 51 1.23 -18.54 8.25
N MET A 52 0.52 -17.78 9.07
CA MET A 52 0.60 -17.91 10.52
C MET A 52 -0.75 -17.63 11.21
N PRO A 53 -0.96 -18.17 12.42
CA PRO A 53 -2.13 -17.86 13.24
C PRO A 53 -2.28 -16.37 13.53
N GLU A 54 -3.50 -15.93 13.85
CA GLU A 54 -3.87 -14.52 14.02
C GLU A 54 -2.99 -13.77 15.02
N GLU A 55 -2.71 -14.35 16.19
CA GLU A 55 -1.85 -13.74 17.21
C GLU A 55 -0.42 -13.51 16.69
N GLN A 56 0.14 -14.50 15.99
CA GLN A 56 1.49 -14.40 15.41
C GLN A 56 1.52 -13.36 14.29
N ALA A 57 0.49 -13.34 13.44
CA ALA A 57 0.35 -12.36 12.37
C ALA A 57 0.27 -10.93 12.94
N PHE A 58 -0.41 -10.74 14.08
CA PHE A 58 -0.45 -9.46 14.75
C PHE A 58 0.92 -9.05 15.28
N CYS A 59 1.63 -9.95 15.96
CA CYS A 59 2.99 -9.69 16.43
C CYS A 59 3.93 -9.31 15.28
N VAL A 60 3.89 -10.05 14.17
CA VAL A 60 4.74 -9.77 12.99
C VAL A 60 4.33 -8.45 12.33
N LEU A 61 3.04 -8.13 12.24
CA LEU A 61 2.57 -6.83 11.73
C LEU A 61 3.11 -5.68 12.58
N VAL A 62 3.02 -5.77 13.91
CA VAL A 62 3.59 -4.77 14.83
C VAL A 62 5.09 -4.62 14.61
N LYS A 63 5.82 -5.74 14.45
CA LYS A 63 7.25 -5.71 14.12
C LYS A 63 7.53 -4.99 12.80
N ILE A 64 6.80 -5.29 11.74
CA ILE A 64 6.96 -4.61 10.44
C ILE A 64 6.68 -3.10 10.56
N MET A 65 5.66 -2.73 11.32
CA MET A 65 5.27 -1.33 11.49
C MET A 65 6.30 -0.55 12.31
N TYR A 66 6.71 -1.06 13.47
CA TYR A 66 7.61 -0.36 14.40
C TYR A 66 9.08 -0.62 14.14
N ASP A 67 9.52 -1.89 14.21
CA ASP A 67 10.94 -2.25 14.14
C ASP A 67 11.51 -2.12 12.73
N TYR A 68 10.73 -2.47 11.70
CA TYR A 68 11.14 -2.25 10.31
C TYR A 68 10.83 -0.81 9.83
N GLY A 69 10.07 -0.04 10.60
CA GLY A 69 9.83 1.38 10.34
C GLY A 69 8.83 1.68 9.24
N LEU A 70 7.94 0.75 8.87
CA LEU A 70 6.88 1.02 7.90
C LEU A 70 5.93 2.14 8.38
N ARG A 71 5.66 2.21 9.68
CA ARG A 71 4.80 3.24 10.28
C ARG A 71 5.30 4.66 10.03
N ALA A 72 6.62 4.84 9.96
CA ALA A 72 7.23 6.15 9.77
C ALA A 72 6.85 6.78 8.42
N LEU A 73 6.58 5.96 7.41
CA LEU A 73 6.14 6.43 6.09
C LEU A 73 4.75 7.09 6.09
N TYR A 74 3.93 6.83 7.11
CA TYR A 74 2.58 7.39 7.25
C TYR A 74 2.55 8.66 8.10
N ARG A 75 3.64 8.98 8.81
CA ARG A 75 3.70 10.12 9.74
C ARG A 75 3.97 11.44 9.01
N ASN A 76 3.70 12.55 9.69
CA ASN A 76 4.07 13.91 9.28
C ASN A 76 3.68 14.24 7.82
N ASN A 77 2.45 13.90 7.41
CA ASN A 77 2.00 14.05 6.03
C ASN A 77 2.92 13.35 5.00
N PHE A 78 3.31 12.11 5.30
CA PHE A 78 4.11 11.25 4.42
C PHE A 78 5.53 11.79 4.14
N GLU A 79 6.12 12.55 5.06
CA GLU A 79 7.44 13.16 4.86
C GLU A 79 8.53 12.14 4.55
N ASP A 80 8.57 11.04 5.31
CA ASP A 80 9.53 9.95 5.10
C ASP A 80 9.29 9.22 3.78
N LEU A 81 8.03 9.11 3.34
CA LEU A 81 7.68 8.53 2.05
C LEU A 81 8.17 9.41 0.89
N HIS A 82 8.00 10.73 0.99
CA HIS A 82 8.55 11.67 0.01
C HIS A 82 10.08 11.59 -0.04
N CYS A 83 10.74 11.40 1.10
CA CYS A 83 12.17 11.08 1.13
C CYS A 83 12.49 9.78 0.37
N LYS A 84 11.68 8.72 0.51
CA LYS A 84 11.86 7.49 -0.28
C LYS A 84 11.69 7.70 -1.78
N PHE A 85 10.75 8.55 -2.21
CA PHE A 85 10.60 8.92 -3.62
C PHE A 85 11.85 9.62 -4.15
N TYR A 86 12.37 10.60 -3.42
CA TYR A 86 13.61 11.26 -3.78
C TYR A 86 14.76 10.25 -3.91
N GLN A 87 14.93 9.37 -2.91
CA GLN A 87 15.96 8.32 -2.95
C GLN A 87 15.82 7.41 -4.17
N LEU A 88 14.60 7.00 -4.52
CA LEU A 88 14.34 6.17 -5.69
C LEU A 88 14.72 6.91 -6.99
N GLU A 89 14.33 8.17 -7.13
CA GLU A 89 14.65 8.98 -8.30
C GLU A 89 16.16 9.22 -8.45
N ARG A 90 16.89 9.46 -7.34
CA ARG A 90 18.36 9.55 -7.35
C ARG A 90 19.01 8.23 -7.78
N LEU A 91 18.49 7.10 -7.31
CA LEU A 91 18.96 5.78 -7.73
C LEU A 91 18.66 5.51 -9.21
N MET A 92 17.48 5.92 -9.71
CA MET A 92 17.13 5.83 -11.12
C MET A 92 18.06 6.69 -11.96
N GLN A 93 18.37 7.91 -11.55
CA GLN A 93 19.34 8.76 -12.24
C GLN A 93 20.70 8.05 -12.35
N GLU A 94 21.20 7.47 -11.26
CA GLU A 94 22.51 6.80 -11.29
C GLU A 94 22.54 5.47 -12.08
N GLN A 95 21.44 4.70 -12.09
CA GLN A 95 21.44 3.31 -12.58
C GLN A 95 20.62 3.08 -13.85
N LEU A 96 19.66 3.96 -14.13
CA LEU A 96 18.67 3.90 -15.21
C LEU A 96 18.50 5.29 -15.85
N GLN A 97 19.62 5.95 -16.16
CA GLN A 97 19.69 7.37 -16.54
C GLN A 97 18.73 7.75 -17.68
N ASP A 98 18.62 6.92 -18.72
CA ASP A 98 17.73 7.16 -19.85
C ASP A 98 16.25 7.08 -19.47
N LEU A 99 15.86 6.09 -18.67
CA LEU A 99 14.50 6.00 -18.13
C LEU A 99 14.19 7.17 -17.20
N TRP A 100 15.14 7.57 -16.35
CA TRP A 100 15.00 8.75 -15.49
C TRP A 100 14.80 10.01 -16.32
N SER A 101 15.62 10.25 -17.35
CA SER A 101 15.49 11.41 -18.24
C SER A 101 14.14 11.43 -18.97
N HIS A 102 13.66 10.27 -19.42
CA HIS A 102 12.33 10.15 -20.02
C HIS A 102 11.22 10.53 -19.04
N PHE A 103 11.29 10.05 -17.79
CA PHE A 103 10.31 10.39 -16.75
C PHE A 103 10.32 11.88 -16.41
N GLN A 104 11.50 12.51 -16.36
CA GLN A 104 11.60 13.96 -16.20
C GLN A 104 10.96 14.72 -17.36
N ALA A 105 11.17 14.29 -18.61
CA ALA A 105 10.55 14.90 -19.78
C ALA A 105 9.02 14.78 -19.79
N LEU A 106 8.49 13.70 -19.22
CA LEU A 106 7.05 13.48 -19.05
C LEU A 106 6.45 14.14 -17.79
N ASN A 107 7.26 14.76 -16.92
CA ASN A 107 6.85 15.16 -15.57
C ASN A 107 6.21 14.00 -14.76
N LEU A 108 6.74 12.79 -14.94
CA LEU A 108 6.27 11.59 -14.27
C LEU A 108 7.08 11.35 -12.99
N GLU A 109 6.52 11.78 -11.86
CA GLU A 109 7.17 11.67 -10.55
C GLU A 109 6.92 10.32 -9.86
N ALA A 110 7.85 9.90 -9.00
CA ALA A 110 7.77 8.62 -8.29
C ALA A 110 6.50 8.45 -7.44
N HIS A 111 5.97 9.53 -6.86
CA HIS A 111 4.76 9.46 -6.05
C HIS A 111 3.54 8.93 -6.84
N MET A 112 3.50 9.14 -8.15
CA MET A 112 2.38 8.77 -9.02
C MET A 112 2.26 7.25 -9.25
N TYR A 113 3.37 6.50 -9.13
CA TYR A 113 3.39 5.06 -9.40
C TYR A 113 3.95 4.20 -8.25
N ALA A 114 4.82 4.75 -7.41
CA ALA A 114 5.54 3.99 -6.38
C ALA A 114 4.93 4.08 -4.98
N SER A 115 3.94 4.95 -4.74
CA SER A 115 3.32 5.11 -3.40
C SER A 115 2.90 3.80 -2.77
N GLN A 116 2.17 2.96 -3.51
CA GLN A 116 1.73 1.65 -3.00
C GLN A 116 2.86 0.63 -2.87
N TRP A 117 3.96 0.78 -3.60
CA TRP A 117 5.11 -0.12 -3.50
C TRP A 117 5.74 -0.01 -2.11
N PHE A 118 5.92 1.23 -1.62
CA PHE A 118 6.45 1.49 -0.28
C PHE A 118 5.42 1.27 0.81
N LEU A 119 4.24 1.88 0.70
CA LEU A 119 3.23 1.87 1.77
C LEU A 119 2.64 0.49 2.02
N THR A 120 2.47 -0.31 0.97
CA THR A 120 1.84 -1.64 1.08
C THR A 120 2.84 -2.76 0.89
N LEU A 121 4.13 -2.47 0.73
CA LEU A 121 5.17 -3.48 0.47
C LEU A 121 4.80 -4.39 -0.72
N PHE A 122 4.26 -3.77 -1.79
CA PHE A 122 3.73 -4.40 -3.01
C PHE A 122 2.47 -5.28 -2.85
N THR A 123 1.96 -5.49 -1.63
CA THR A 123 0.84 -6.40 -1.35
C THR A 123 -0.48 -6.00 -2.02
N ALA A 124 -0.70 -4.72 -2.31
CA ALA A 124 -1.99 -4.23 -2.83
C ALA A 124 -2.26 -4.52 -4.31
N LYS A 125 -1.21 -4.73 -5.13
CA LYS A 125 -1.35 -4.82 -6.60
C LYS A 125 -0.65 -6.03 -7.21
N PHE A 126 0.37 -6.57 -6.56
CA PHE A 126 1.18 -7.64 -7.15
C PHE A 126 0.66 -9.03 -6.77
N PRO A 127 0.89 -10.06 -7.61
CA PRO A 127 0.49 -11.43 -7.32
C PRO A 127 1.16 -11.98 -6.05
N LEU A 128 0.43 -12.83 -5.32
CA LEU A 128 0.89 -13.39 -4.04
C LEU A 128 2.23 -14.10 -4.12
N CYS A 129 2.49 -14.85 -5.18
CA CYS A 129 3.77 -15.55 -5.39
C CYS A 129 4.98 -14.59 -5.36
N MET A 130 4.82 -13.39 -5.91
CA MET A 130 5.86 -12.34 -5.84
C MET A 130 5.90 -11.69 -4.46
N VAL A 131 4.73 -11.38 -3.89
CA VAL A 131 4.62 -10.72 -2.59
C VAL A 131 5.28 -11.55 -1.48
N PHE A 132 5.12 -12.88 -1.49
CA PHE A 132 5.73 -13.74 -0.47
C PHE A 132 7.26 -13.70 -0.51
N HIS A 133 7.86 -13.67 -1.71
CA HIS A 133 9.31 -13.49 -1.83
C HIS A 133 9.76 -12.12 -1.31
N ILE A 134 9.00 -11.06 -1.59
CA ILE A 134 9.30 -9.72 -1.10
C ILE A 134 9.22 -9.68 0.42
N THR A 135 8.19 -10.27 1.02
CA THR A 135 8.03 -10.34 2.47
C THR A 135 9.17 -11.14 3.12
N ASP A 136 9.56 -12.28 2.53
CA ASP A 136 10.72 -13.06 2.98
C ASP A 136 12.00 -12.22 3.01
N LEU A 137 12.29 -11.50 1.92
CA LEU A 137 13.49 -10.66 1.83
C LEU A 137 13.40 -9.44 2.75
N LEU A 138 12.21 -8.85 2.91
CA LEU A 138 12.00 -7.74 3.83
C LEU A 138 12.32 -8.13 5.27
N LEU A 139 11.82 -9.28 5.72
CA LEU A 139 12.05 -9.78 7.08
C LEU A 139 13.51 -10.23 7.32
N CYS A 140 14.28 -10.46 6.25
CA CYS A 140 15.69 -10.87 6.33
C CYS A 140 16.64 -9.66 6.24
N GLU A 141 16.41 -8.77 5.27
CA GLU A 141 17.35 -7.71 4.87
C GLU A 141 16.88 -6.30 5.29
N GLY A 142 15.61 -6.16 5.68
CA GLY A 142 14.99 -4.90 6.06
C GLY A 142 14.38 -4.09 4.91
N MET A 143 13.88 -2.89 5.22
CA MET A 143 13.10 -2.04 4.30
C MET A 143 13.82 -1.65 3.00
N ASN A 144 15.16 -1.70 2.97
CA ASN A 144 15.91 -1.32 1.78
C ASN A 144 15.61 -2.22 0.57
N ILE A 145 15.14 -3.45 0.80
CA ILE A 145 14.75 -4.36 -0.29
C ILE A 145 13.67 -3.76 -1.19
N ILE A 146 12.84 -2.86 -0.67
CA ILE A 146 11.79 -2.20 -1.45
C ILE A 146 12.40 -1.38 -2.60
N PHE A 147 13.56 -0.74 -2.39
CA PHE A 147 14.31 -0.07 -3.45
C PHE A 147 14.86 -1.05 -4.49
N ASN A 148 15.43 -2.17 -4.03
CA ASN A 148 15.95 -3.22 -4.91
C ASN A 148 14.86 -3.76 -5.85
N VAL A 149 13.68 -4.07 -5.30
CA VAL A 149 12.54 -4.56 -6.07
C VAL A 149 11.99 -3.48 -7.01
N ALA A 150 11.87 -2.24 -6.55
CA ALA A 150 11.42 -1.12 -7.39
C ALA A 150 12.35 -0.91 -8.60
N LEU A 151 13.67 -0.89 -8.37
CA LEU A 151 14.66 -0.76 -9.45
C LEU A 151 14.65 -1.97 -10.39
N ALA A 152 14.45 -3.20 -9.88
CA ALA A 152 14.35 -4.39 -10.72
C ALA A 152 13.11 -4.34 -11.62
N LEU A 153 11.97 -3.88 -11.10
CA LEU A 153 10.74 -3.68 -11.87
C LEU A 153 10.92 -2.65 -12.99
N LEU A 154 11.53 -1.51 -12.66
CA LEU A 154 11.81 -0.43 -13.60
C LEU A 154 12.81 -0.88 -14.68
N LYS A 155 13.90 -1.53 -14.27
CA LYS A 155 14.94 -2.04 -15.19
C LYS A 155 14.39 -3.07 -16.16
N THR A 156 13.56 -4.01 -15.68
CA THR A 156 12.96 -5.07 -16.52
C THR A 156 11.91 -4.54 -17.48
N SER A 157 11.27 -3.42 -17.13
CA SER A 157 10.19 -2.81 -17.93
C SER A 157 10.65 -1.59 -18.73
N LYS A 158 11.96 -1.34 -18.76
CA LYS A 158 12.54 -0.11 -19.30
C LYS A 158 12.14 0.16 -20.74
N GLU A 159 12.24 -0.84 -21.62
CA GLU A 159 11.93 -0.69 -23.04
C GLU A 159 10.46 -0.32 -23.29
N ASP A 160 9.52 -0.91 -22.52
CA ASP A 160 8.10 -0.56 -22.62
C ASP A 160 7.83 0.86 -22.11
N LEU A 161 8.51 1.26 -21.05
CA LEU A 161 8.34 2.57 -20.41
C LEU A 161 8.94 3.71 -21.24
N LEU A 162 10.05 3.47 -21.93
CA LEU A 162 10.68 4.46 -22.83
C LEU A 162 9.81 4.78 -24.05
N GLN A 163 8.93 3.86 -24.45
CA GLN A 163 8.00 4.06 -25.57
C GLN A 163 6.66 4.66 -25.13
N ALA A 164 6.41 4.72 -23.82
CA ALA A 164 5.15 5.21 -23.29
C ALA A 164 5.17 6.73 -23.12
N ASP A 165 4.03 7.36 -23.38
CA ASP A 165 3.74 8.71 -22.91
C ASP A 165 3.29 8.70 -21.43
N PHE A 166 2.93 9.86 -20.89
CA PHE A 166 2.52 10.00 -19.48
C PHE A 166 1.36 9.06 -19.10
N GLU A 167 0.28 9.04 -19.89
CA GLU A 167 -0.87 8.18 -19.61
C GLU A 167 -0.54 6.70 -19.81
N GLY A 168 0.20 6.37 -20.87
CA GLY A 168 0.68 5.03 -21.17
C GLY A 168 1.51 4.44 -20.04
N ALA A 169 2.41 5.23 -19.45
CA ALA A 169 3.26 4.81 -18.34
C ALA A 169 2.42 4.51 -17.09
N LEU A 170 1.49 5.40 -16.72
CA LEU A 170 0.59 5.16 -15.58
C LEU A 170 -0.30 3.92 -15.78
N LYS A 171 -0.82 3.73 -16.99
CA LYS A 171 -1.60 2.54 -17.35
C LYS A 171 -0.74 1.27 -17.29
N PHE A 172 0.51 1.35 -17.73
CA PHE A 172 1.46 0.25 -17.67
C PHE A 172 1.69 -0.19 -16.21
N PHE A 173 2.04 0.75 -15.32
CA PHE A 173 2.23 0.47 -13.89
C PHE A 173 0.99 -0.13 -13.22
N ARG A 174 -0.18 0.39 -13.55
CA ARG A 174 -1.45 -0.04 -12.93
C ARG A 174 -1.90 -1.43 -13.39
N VAL A 175 -1.69 -1.77 -14.67
CA VAL A 175 -2.35 -2.93 -15.29
C VAL A 175 -1.36 -3.96 -15.82
N GLN A 176 -0.36 -3.55 -16.58
CA GLN A 176 0.50 -4.49 -17.29
C GLN A 176 1.60 -5.04 -16.39
N LEU A 177 2.22 -4.17 -15.60
CA LEU A 177 3.34 -4.53 -14.74
C LEU A 177 2.98 -5.66 -13.75
N PRO A 178 1.89 -5.59 -12.97
CA PRO A 178 1.58 -6.68 -12.03
C PRO A 178 1.21 -7.99 -12.72
N LYS A 179 0.62 -7.95 -13.93
CA LYS A 179 0.25 -9.15 -14.70
C LYS A 179 1.47 -9.97 -15.12
N ARG A 180 2.62 -9.34 -15.37
CA ARG A 180 3.86 -10.03 -15.78
C ARG A 180 4.37 -11.00 -14.72
N TYR A 181 4.08 -10.75 -13.45
CA TYR A 181 4.58 -11.54 -12.32
C TYR A 181 3.57 -12.53 -11.75
N ARG A 182 2.51 -12.88 -12.51
CA ARG A 182 1.57 -13.94 -12.10
C ARG A 182 2.22 -15.32 -12.14
N ALA A 183 3.12 -15.54 -13.08
CA ALA A 183 3.90 -16.76 -13.16
C ALA A 183 5.02 -16.74 -12.10
N ALA A 184 5.10 -17.79 -11.29
CA ALA A 184 6.08 -17.91 -10.20
C ALA A 184 7.54 -17.80 -10.71
N GLU A 185 7.82 -18.31 -11.91
CA GLU A 185 9.16 -18.21 -12.52
C GLU A 185 9.56 -16.75 -12.81
N ASN A 186 8.64 -15.93 -13.28
CA ASN A 186 8.91 -14.49 -13.51
C ASN A 186 9.15 -13.77 -12.19
N ALA A 187 8.38 -14.10 -11.14
CA ALA A 187 8.58 -13.55 -9.81
C ALA A 187 9.96 -13.94 -9.26
N ARG A 188 10.36 -15.21 -9.37
CA ARG A 188 11.69 -15.69 -8.92
C ARG A 188 12.82 -14.96 -9.63
N ARG A 189 12.77 -14.87 -10.96
CA ARG A 189 13.77 -14.12 -11.75
C ARG A 189 13.86 -12.65 -11.34
N LEU A 190 12.72 -12.01 -11.07
CA LEU A 190 12.71 -10.63 -10.58
C LEU A 190 13.42 -10.52 -9.23
N MET A 191 13.22 -11.45 -8.32
CA MET A 191 13.87 -11.45 -7.00
C MET A 191 15.38 -11.65 -7.11
N GLU A 192 15.82 -12.58 -7.98
CA GLU A 192 17.24 -12.78 -8.28
C GLU A 192 17.87 -11.49 -8.84
N GLN A 193 17.18 -10.80 -9.74
CA GLN A 193 17.62 -9.50 -10.24
C GLN A 193 17.66 -8.43 -9.15
N ALA A 194 16.64 -8.35 -8.30
CA ALA A 194 16.56 -7.39 -7.20
C ALA A 194 17.72 -7.56 -6.21
N CYS A 195 18.05 -8.80 -5.82
CA CYS A 195 19.19 -9.10 -4.95
C CYS A 195 20.54 -8.72 -5.58
N ASN A 196 20.64 -8.72 -6.91
CA ASN A 196 21.86 -8.32 -7.63
C ASN A 196 21.99 -6.79 -7.82
N ILE A 197 20.92 -6.02 -7.60
CA ILE A 197 20.97 -4.56 -7.69
C ILE A 197 21.66 -4.01 -6.44
N LYS A 198 22.71 -3.20 -6.64
CA LYS A 198 23.43 -2.58 -5.55
C LYS A 198 22.68 -1.33 -5.09
N VAL A 199 22.12 -1.39 -3.89
CA VAL A 199 21.56 -0.23 -3.17
C VAL A 199 22.34 -0.04 -1.85
N PRO A 200 23.53 0.58 -1.88
CA PRO A 200 24.33 0.73 -0.67
C PRO A 200 23.62 1.63 0.34
N THR A 201 23.49 1.17 1.59
CA THR A 201 22.88 1.95 2.69
C THR A 201 23.54 3.32 2.88
N LYS A 202 24.85 3.44 2.60
CA LYS A 202 25.58 4.72 2.63
C LYS A 202 25.03 5.72 1.61
N LYS A 203 24.64 5.27 0.42
CA LYS A 203 24.05 6.14 -0.62
C LYS A 203 22.64 6.58 -0.22
N LEU A 204 21.81 5.67 0.29
CA LEU A 204 20.47 6.03 0.79
C LEU A 204 20.55 7.11 1.88
N LYS A 205 21.44 6.94 2.86
CA LYS A 205 21.68 7.95 3.91
C LYS A 205 22.20 9.28 3.36
N LYS A 206 22.99 9.25 2.28
CA LYS A 206 23.45 10.47 1.61
C LYS A 206 22.26 11.20 0.96
N PHE A 207 21.45 10.50 0.18
CA PHE A 207 20.27 11.06 -0.47
C PHE A 207 19.20 11.55 0.52
N GLU A 208 19.08 10.89 1.67
CA GLU A 208 18.21 11.34 2.77
C GLU A 208 18.65 12.71 3.30
N LYS A 209 19.96 12.89 3.55
CA LYS A 209 20.51 14.18 3.96
C LYS A 209 20.32 15.26 2.89
N GLU A 210 20.56 14.91 1.63
CA GLU A 210 20.32 15.82 0.49
C GLU A 210 18.85 16.27 0.44
N TYR A 211 17.91 15.36 0.64
CA TYR A 211 16.47 15.66 0.69
C TYR A 211 16.12 16.57 1.88
N GLN A 212 16.63 16.28 3.07
CA GLN A 212 16.41 17.11 4.27
C GLN A 212 16.90 18.55 4.05
N THR A 213 18.13 18.72 3.56
CA THR A 213 18.68 20.05 3.26
C THR A 213 17.86 20.79 2.19
N LEU A 214 17.40 20.08 1.16
CA LEU A 214 16.53 20.67 0.13
C LEU A 214 15.20 21.16 0.73
N ARG A 215 14.55 20.34 1.56
CA ARG A 215 13.28 20.69 2.22
C ARG A 215 13.43 21.85 3.20
N GLU A 216 14.49 21.86 3.99
CA GLU A 216 14.80 22.98 4.90
C GLU A 216 15.02 24.28 4.12
N SER A 217 15.75 24.21 3.00
CA SER A 217 15.99 25.38 2.14
C SER A 217 14.70 25.89 1.51
N GLN A 218 13.81 25.01 1.05
CA GLN A 218 12.50 25.38 0.53
C GLN A 218 11.64 26.07 1.60
N LEU A 219 11.61 25.52 2.82
CA LEU A 219 10.86 26.09 3.93
C LEU A 219 11.39 27.45 4.39
N GLN A 220 12.69 27.73 4.21
CA GLN A 220 13.29 29.03 4.50
C GLN A 220 13.00 30.07 3.42
N GLN A 221 12.75 29.64 2.18
CA GLN A 221 12.41 30.51 1.05
C GLN A 221 10.92 30.84 0.98
N GLU A 222 10.05 30.00 1.53
CA GLU A 222 8.62 30.28 1.64
C GLU A 222 8.36 31.42 2.63
N ASP A 223 7.64 32.47 2.18
CA ASP A 223 7.21 33.55 3.07
C ASP A 223 6.34 32.97 4.21
N PRO A 224 6.66 33.24 5.49
CA PRO A 224 5.87 32.79 6.63
C PRO A 224 4.37 33.11 6.51
N ILE A 225 4.01 34.22 5.86
CA ILE A 225 2.63 34.66 5.66
C ILE A 225 1.93 33.76 4.63
N ASP A 226 2.56 33.50 3.50
CA ASP A 226 2.00 32.64 2.44
C ASP A 226 1.82 31.20 2.94
N ARG A 227 2.79 30.70 3.70
CA ARG A 227 2.71 29.38 4.33
C ARG A 227 1.55 29.31 5.34
N TYR A 228 1.34 30.37 6.13
CA TYR A 228 0.23 30.43 7.07
C TYR A 228 -1.12 30.46 6.36
N GLN A 229 -1.27 31.30 5.34
CA GLN A 229 -2.49 31.42 4.54
C GLN A 229 -2.83 30.09 3.84
N LEU A 230 -1.84 29.45 3.20
CA LEU A 230 -2.03 28.16 2.55
C LEU A 230 -2.45 27.07 3.53
N LYS A 231 -1.79 26.99 4.71
CA LYS A 231 -2.21 26.09 5.79
C LYS A 231 -3.62 26.38 6.29
N GLU A 232 -4.03 27.64 6.34
CA GLU A 232 -5.39 28.01 6.75
C GLU A 232 -6.43 27.60 5.71
N VAL A 233 -6.13 27.76 4.42
CA VAL A 233 -7.00 27.30 3.32
C VAL A 233 -7.15 25.77 3.38
N PHE A 234 -6.05 25.03 3.43
CA PHE A 234 -6.11 23.56 3.53
C PHE A 234 -6.84 23.09 4.79
N ARG A 235 -6.65 23.77 5.93
CA ARG A 235 -7.37 23.46 7.18
C ARG A 235 -8.88 23.60 7.00
N ARG A 236 -9.34 24.72 6.41
CA ARG A 236 -10.76 24.94 6.13
C ARG A 236 -11.34 23.89 5.17
N GLU A 237 -10.59 23.53 4.12
CA GLU A 237 -11.02 22.49 3.18
C GLU A 237 -11.06 21.11 3.83
N LEU A 238 -10.11 20.78 4.71
CA LEU A 238 -10.11 19.54 5.48
C LEU A 238 -11.31 19.47 6.42
N GLU A 239 -11.61 20.52 7.18
CA GLU A 239 -12.77 20.60 8.07
C GLU A 239 -14.09 20.40 7.30
N LYS A 240 -14.20 20.99 6.10
CA LYS A 240 -15.36 20.77 5.22
C LYS A 240 -15.46 19.30 4.77
N ALA A 241 -14.35 18.72 4.32
CA ALA A 241 -14.33 17.32 3.87
C ALA A 241 -14.67 16.36 5.02
N GLU A 242 -14.13 16.59 6.22
CA GLU A 242 -14.46 15.80 7.41
C GLU A 242 -15.94 15.90 7.79
N LEU A 243 -16.53 17.09 7.67
CA LEU A 243 -17.96 17.28 7.90
C LEU A 243 -18.80 16.49 6.88
N GLU A 244 -18.41 16.52 5.60
CA GLU A 244 -19.08 15.73 4.56
C GLU A 244 -18.91 14.22 4.76
N ILE A 245 -17.74 13.76 5.20
CA ILE A 245 -17.51 12.36 5.58
C ILE A 245 -18.43 11.97 6.74
N LYS A 246 -18.54 12.80 7.78
CA LYS A 246 -19.44 12.55 8.92
C LYS A 246 -20.91 12.46 8.49
N LYS A 247 -21.37 13.36 7.63
CA LYS A 247 -22.73 13.31 7.06
C LYS A 247 -22.96 12.03 6.28
N THR A 248 -22.02 11.68 5.39
CA THR A 248 -22.12 10.47 4.56
C THR A 248 -22.11 9.21 5.42
N ALA A 249 -21.27 9.16 6.46
CA ALA A 249 -21.24 8.06 7.41
C ALA A 249 -22.57 7.90 8.16
N ALA A 250 -23.19 9.00 8.60
CA ALA A 250 -24.50 8.97 9.25
C ALA A 250 -25.58 8.39 8.31
N ILE A 251 -25.59 8.84 7.04
CA ILE A 251 -26.51 8.30 6.03
C ILE A 251 -26.30 6.79 5.83
N ILE A 252 -25.05 6.32 5.80
CA ILE A 252 -24.74 4.89 5.67
C ILE A 252 -25.25 4.09 6.88
N VAL A 253 -25.12 4.64 8.09
CA VAL A 253 -25.63 3.99 9.31
C VAL A 253 -27.16 3.89 9.28
N GLU A 254 -27.85 4.98 8.93
CA GLU A 254 -29.31 4.97 8.77
C GLU A 254 -29.75 3.98 7.70
N TYR A 255 -29.08 3.97 6.55
CA TYR A 255 -29.37 3.03 5.47
C TYR A 255 -29.20 1.57 5.92
N LYS A 256 -28.11 1.25 6.63
CA LYS A 256 -27.89 -0.10 7.20
C LYS A 256 -29.00 -0.49 8.19
N GLN A 257 -29.45 0.46 9.01
CA GLN A 257 -30.51 0.21 9.98
C GLN A 257 -31.85 -0.06 9.29
N ILE A 258 -32.19 0.70 8.24
CA ILE A 258 -33.38 0.46 7.42
C ILE A 258 -33.31 -0.92 6.76
N CYS A 259 -32.17 -1.28 6.14
CA CYS A 259 -31.98 -2.59 5.53
C CYS A 259 -32.17 -3.74 6.55
N SER A 260 -31.59 -3.61 7.75
CA SER A 260 -31.74 -4.61 8.82
C SER A 260 -33.19 -4.77 9.27
N GLN A 261 -33.91 -3.66 9.44
CA GLN A 261 -35.34 -3.68 9.78
C GLN A 261 -36.19 -4.33 8.69
N LEU A 262 -35.91 -4.04 7.43
CA LEU A 262 -36.60 -4.63 6.29
C LEU A 262 -36.35 -6.15 6.20
N SER A 263 -35.10 -6.60 6.35
CA SER A 263 -34.78 -8.03 6.38
C SER A 263 -35.51 -8.76 7.51
N THR A 264 -35.52 -8.19 8.72
CA THR A 264 -36.22 -8.78 9.87
C THR A 264 -37.73 -8.89 9.62
N ARG A 265 -38.34 -7.89 8.98
CA ARG A 265 -39.77 -7.94 8.61
C ARG A 265 -40.04 -8.99 7.55
N LEU A 266 -39.19 -9.10 6.54
CA LEU A 266 -39.32 -10.10 5.49
C LEU A 266 -39.23 -11.52 6.05
N GLU A 267 -38.28 -11.79 6.94
CA GLU A 267 -38.13 -13.08 7.62
C GLU A 267 -39.37 -13.44 8.44
N LYS A 268 -39.92 -12.49 9.21
CA LYS A 268 -41.17 -12.69 9.97
C LYS A 268 -42.35 -13.00 9.07
N GLN A 269 -42.47 -12.30 7.95
CA GLN A 269 -43.56 -12.50 7.00
C GLN A 269 -43.47 -13.88 6.33
N GLN A 270 -42.26 -14.29 5.92
CA GLN A 270 -42.02 -15.62 5.35
C GLN A 270 -42.28 -16.75 6.35
N ALA A 271 -41.92 -16.57 7.62
CA ALA A 271 -42.21 -17.54 8.68
C ALA A 271 -43.72 -17.70 8.91
N ALA A 272 -44.47 -16.59 8.97
CA ALA A 272 -45.92 -16.61 9.14
C ALA A 272 -46.62 -17.31 7.96
N THR A 273 -46.22 -16.99 6.71
CA THR A 273 -46.78 -17.64 5.51
C THR A 273 -46.47 -19.14 5.48
N LYS A 274 -45.30 -19.55 5.99
CA LYS A 274 -44.93 -20.96 6.08
C LYS A 274 -45.77 -21.70 7.13
N GLU A 275 -46.00 -21.10 8.31
CA GLU A 275 -46.90 -21.66 9.33
C GLU A 275 -48.33 -21.80 8.80
N GLU A 276 -48.85 -20.79 8.09
CA GLU A 276 -50.17 -20.86 7.46
C GLU A 276 -50.27 -22.00 6.42
N LEU A 277 -49.21 -22.22 5.62
CA LEU A 277 -49.15 -23.32 4.65
C LEU A 277 -49.06 -24.70 5.30
N ASP A 278 -48.38 -24.81 6.44
CA ASP A 278 -48.25 -26.07 7.19
C ASP A 278 -49.56 -26.42 7.93
N ILE A 279 -50.41 -25.44 8.26
CA ILE A 279 -51.74 -25.67 8.86
C ILE A 279 -52.76 -26.16 7.81
N VAL A 280 -52.54 -25.86 6.52
CA VAL A 280 -53.47 -26.19 5.43
C VAL A 280 -53.15 -27.55 4.75
N ARG A 281 -52.04 -28.20 5.13
CA ARG A 281 -51.64 -29.55 4.68
C ARG A 281 -52.06 -30.65 5.64
#